data_AF-A0A2C9ZLW5-F1
#
_entry.id   AF-A0A2C9ZLW5-F1
#
_cell.length_a   1.000
_cell.length_b   1.000
_cell.length_c   1.000
_cell.angle_alpha   90.00
_cell.angle_beta   90.00
_cell.angle_gamma   90.00
#
_symmetry.space_group_name_H-M   'P 1'
#
loop_
_entity.id
_entity.type
_entity.pdbx_description
1 polymer ?
#
loop_
_entity_poly.entity_id
_entity_poly.type
_entity_poly.pdbx_seq_one_letter_code
_entity_poly.pdbx_strand_id
1 'polypeptide(L)'
;ARPAALPRRPESGITSTGGPRAVMQHRGDSVTLSGQGYVLVRWQISPKSRPGALVMPTWTGLKGKLFHVASGGTRRMDDPLPGAPNGYATGMGGPDIGYAVMPPGTQQMWQNEYFYVDGTVTLTQNERGCDYGLTVFPSSRQAVDKDVNEGPAQGAIRYGLVRDTGTDSAPVPQYVTRSTPADPATVPQRSRV
;
A
#
# COMPACT_ATOMS: atom_id res chain seq x y z
N ALA A 1 -10.05 -10.46 -14.93
CA ALA A 1 -10.76 -9.38 -15.65
C ALA A 1 -9.82 -8.18 -15.77
N ARG A 2 -10.02 -7.31 -16.77
CA ARG A 2 -9.30 -6.03 -16.85
C ARG A 2 -9.77 -5.08 -15.75
N PRO A 3 -8.94 -4.14 -15.28
CA PRO A 3 -9.35 -3.16 -14.28
C PRO A 3 -10.34 -2.17 -14.91
N ALA A 4 -11.16 -1.54 -14.07
CA ALA A 4 -11.90 -0.35 -14.49
C ALA A 4 -10.92 0.78 -14.84
N ALA A 5 -11.38 1.76 -15.63
CA ALA A 5 -10.58 2.94 -15.92
C ALA A 5 -10.34 3.75 -14.65
N LEU A 6 -9.11 4.21 -14.44
CA LEU A 6 -8.80 5.10 -13.33
C LEU A 6 -9.38 6.51 -13.61
N PRO A 7 -10.29 7.03 -12.77
CA PRO A 7 -10.82 8.38 -12.93
C PRO A 7 -9.74 9.45 -12.94
N ARG A 8 -10.07 10.66 -13.43
CA ARG A 8 -9.16 11.80 -13.35
C ARG A 8 -9.38 12.52 -12.04
N ARG A 9 -8.28 12.94 -11.41
CA ARG A 9 -8.26 13.84 -10.25
C ARG A 9 -7.25 14.96 -10.52
N PRO A 10 -7.40 16.13 -9.87
CA PRO A 10 -6.39 17.18 -9.93
C PRO A 10 -5.01 16.69 -9.44
N GLU A 11 -3.93 17.12 -10.08
CA GLU A 11 -2.57 16.73 -9.72
C GLU A 11 -1.66 17.97 -9.78
N SER A 12 -1.49 18.65 -8.64
CA SER A 12 -0.57 19.79 -8.53
C SER A 12 0.83 19.39 -8.03
N GLY A 13 0.98 18.13 -7.59
CA GLY A 13 2.23 17.56 -7.11
C GLY A 13 2.21 17.21 -5.63
N ILE A 14 3.06 16.25 -5.26
CA ILE A 14 3.27 15.80 -3.88
C ILE A 14 4.71 16.07 -3.47
N THR A 15 4.89 16.67 -2.30
CA THR A 15 6.16 16.74 -1.58
C THR A 15 6.19 15.71 -0.46
N SER A 16 7.40 15.28 -0.09
CA SER A 16 7.64 14.22 0.87
C SER A 16 8.82 14.58 1.75
N THR A 17 8.69 14.40 3.07
CA THR A 17 9.81 14.61 4.01
C THR A 17 10.94 13.59 3.82
N GLY A 18 10.66 12.45 3.19
CA GLY A 18 11.66 11.46 2.81
C GLY A 18 12.28 11.71 1.43
N GLY A 19 12.12 12.92 0.89
CA GLY A 19 12.59 13.29 -0.45
C GLY A 19 11.79 12.62 -1.57
N PRO A 20 12.36 12.50 -2.79
CA PRO A 20 11.66 11.94 -3.95
C PRO A 20 11.32 10.45 -3.79
N ARG A 21 11.99 9.75 -2.87
CA ARG A 21 11.74 8.35 -2.56
C ARG A 21 12.19 8.03 -1.13
N ALA A 22 11.23 7.71 -0.28
CA ALA A 22 11.47 7.23 1.08
C ALA A 22 11.55 5.69 1.07
N VAL A 23 12.59 5.13 1.70
CA VAL A 23 12.70 3.70 1.97
C VAL A 23 12.64 3.54 3.48
N MET A 24 11.55 2.97 3.96
CA MET A 24 11.25 2.74 5.37
C MET A 24 11.44 1.26 5.63
N GLN A 25 12.28 0.92 6.59
CA GLN A 25 12.67 -0.47 6.88
C GLN A 25 12.43 -0.85 8.33
N HIS A 26 12.27 0.13 9.22
CA HIS A 26 12.15 -0.11 10.65
C HIS A 26 10.89 0.53 11.25
N ARG A 27 10.42 -0.05 12.36
CA ARG A 27 9.33 0.53 13.14
C ARG A 27 9.63 1.96 13.53
N GLY A 28 8.67 2.85 13.27
CA GLY A 28 8.81 4.27 13.58
C GLY A 28 9.36 5.10 12.42
N ASP A 29 9.91 4.46 11.38
CA ASP A 29 10.18 5.15 10.13
C ASP A 29 8.87 5.78 9.63
N SER A 30 8.95 7.05 9.25
CA SER A 30 7.78 7.83 8.86
C SER A 30 8.10 8.79 7.73
N VAL A 31 7.07 9.06 6.91
CA VAL A 31 7.12 10.07 5.86
C VAL A 31 5.85 10.90 5.92
N THR A 32 6.00 12.22 5.87
CA THR A 32 4.88 13.14 5.72
C THR A 32 4.78 13.55 4.26
N LEU A 33 3.58 13.36 3.70
CA LEU A 33 3.23 13.69 2.33
C LEU A 33 2.38 14.95 2.35
N SER A 34 2.64 15.89 1.45
CA SER A 34 1.86 17.13 1.34
C SER A 34 1.63 17.53 -0.11
N GLY A 35 0.47 18.11 -0.39
CA GLY A 35 0.08 18.58 -1.72
C GLY A 35 -1.13 17.84 -2.26
N GLN A 36 -1.22 17.73 -3.58
CA GLN A 36 -2.35 17.13 -4.28
C GLN A 36 -1.86 16.23 -5.42
N GLY A 37 -2.11 14.93 -5.32
CA GLY A 37 -1.69 13.97 -6.33
C GLY A 37 -1.55 12.53 -5.84
N TYR A 38 -0.94 11.70 -6.68
CA TYR A 38 -0.82 10.26 -6.45
C TYR A 38 0.48 9.93 -5.71
N VAL A 39 0.42 8.89 -4.87
CA VAL A 39 1.55 8.34 -4.14
C VAL A 39 1.53 6.83 -4.29
N LEU A 40 2.69 6.24 -4.56
CA LEU A 40 2.88 4.80 -4.49
C LEU A 40 3.42 4.43 -3.10
N VAL A 41 2.82 3.42 -2.48
CA VAL A 41 3.38 2.65 -1.37
C VAL A 41 3.64 1.24 -1.86
N ARG A 42 4.92 0.88 -1.97
CA ARG A 42 5.35 -0.46 -2.39
C ARG A 42 5.75 -1.29 -1.17
N TRP A 43 5.14 -2.45 -1.05
CA TRP A 43 5.38 -3.39 0.05
C TRP A 43 6.56 -4.31 -0.21
N GLN A 44 7.38 -4.50 0.82
CA GLN A 44 8.53 -5.43 0.82
C GLN A 44 8.43 -6.32 2.06
N ILE A 45 7.58 -7.34 2.00
CA ILE A 45 7.38 -8.30 3.10
C ILE A 45 8.49 -9.37 3.04
N SER A 46 9.12 -9.67 4.17
CA SER A 46 10.32 -10.52 4.26
C SER A 46 10.14 -11.65 5.28
N PRO A 47 9.25 -12.62 5.01
CA PRO A 47 9.02 -13.74 5.93
C PRO A 47 10.26 -14.64 6.05
N LYS A 48 11.16 -14.62 5.05
CA LYS A 48 12.46 -15.31 5.12
C LYS A 48 13.36 -14.75 6.23
N SER A 49 13.26 -13.46 6.52
CA SER A 49 14.01 -12.83 7.62
C SER A 49 13.35 -13.17 8.95
N ARG A 50 12.05 -12.88 9.06
CA ARG A 50 11.24 -13.23 10.22
C ARG A 50 9.78 -13.39 9.80
N PRO A 51 9.21 -14.61 9.84
CA PRO A 51 7.79 -14.82 9.58
C PRO A 51 6.97 -14.49 10.84
N GLY A 52 5.66 -14.27 10.67
CA GLY A 52 4.76 -14.03 11.81
C GLY A 52 3.64 -13.05 11.51
N ALA A 53 2.95 -12.62 12.56
CA ALA A 53 1.89 -11.62 12.46
C ALA A 53 2.48 -10.24 12.10
N LEU A 54 1.85 -9.55 11.17
CA LEU A 54 2.23 -8.20 10.74
C LEU A 54 1.36 -7.14 11.43
N VAL A 55 1.97 -6.05 11.88
CA VAL A 55 1.24 -4.85 12.31
C VAL A 55 1.26 -3.82 11.18
N MET A 56 0.07 -3.39 10.76
CA MET A 56 -0.12 -2.54 9.58
C MET A 56 0.48 -1.14 9.77
N PRO A 57 1.01 -0.52 8.71
CA PRO A 57 1.38 0.89 8.73
C PRO A 57 0.13 1.75 8.88
N THR A 58 0.31 2.95 9.41
CA THR A 58 -0.79 3.81 9.84
C THR A 58 -0.66 5.19 9.25
N TRP A 59 -1.79 5.78 8.88
CA TRP A 59 -1.88 7.14 8.38
C TRP A 59 -2.41 8.04 9.50
N THR A 60 -1.60 9.00 9.93
CA THR A 60 -1.90 9.87 11.08
C THR A 60 -1.82 11.34 10.70
N GLY A 61 -2.43 12.19 11.51
CA GLY A 61 -2.38 13.64 11.32
C GLY A 61 -3.06 14.12 10.04
N LEU A 62 -4.04 13.37 9.50
CA LEU A 62 -4.68 13.71 8.23
C LEU A 62 -5.34 15.09 8.28
N LYS A 63 -4.84 16.01 7.45
CA LYS A 63 -5.46 17.29 7.10
C LYS A 63 -5.83 17.24 5.63
N GLY A 64 -7.12 17.42 5.30
CA GLY A 64 -7.62 17.20 3.94
C GLY A 64 -8.12 15.77 3.72
N LYS A 65 -7.74 15.17 2.59
CA LYS A 65 -8.26 13.89 2.07
C LYS A 65 -7.15 12.89 1.74
N LEU A 66 -7.46 11.61 1.92
CA LEU A 66 -6.65 10.47 1.54
C LEU A 66 -7.55 9.35 1.03
N PHE A 67 -7.28 8.86 -0.18
CA PHE A 67 -8.04 7.77 -0.79
C PHE A 67 -7.12 6.65 -1.26
N HIS A 68 -7.56 5.41 -1.12
CA HIS A 68 -6.93 4.23 -1.72
C HIS A 68 -7.51 4.01 -3.12
N VAL A 69 -6.77 4.46 -4.13
CA VAL A 69 -7.30 4.60 -5.49
C VAL A 69 -7.07 3.38 -6.37
N ALA A 70 -5.97 2.64 -6.15
CA ALA A 70 -5.69 1.44 -6.92
C ALA A 70 -4.69 0.50 -6.23
N SER A 71 -4.60 -0.73 -6.74
CA SER A 71 -3.54 -1.69 -6.45
C SER A 71 -2.97 -2.28 -7.74
N GLY A 72 -1.67 -2.49 -7.79
CA GLY A 72 -0.96 -3.04 -8.94
C GLY A 72 0.36 -3.72 -8.55
N GLY A 73 1.34 -3.73 -9.44
CA GLY A 73 2.61 -4.41 -9.22
C GLY A 73 2.53 -5.88 -9.59
N THR A 74 1.80 -6.17 -10.68
CA THR A 74 1.71 -7.44 -11.43
C THR A 74 1.19 -8.67 -10.68
N ARG A 75 1.05 -8.61 -9.36
CA ARG A 75 0.55 -9.70 -8.50
C ARG A 75 -0.06 -9.20 -7.20
N ARG A 76 -1.00 -9.97 -6.67
CA ARG A 76 -1.36 -9.88 -5.25
C ARG A 76 -0.25 -10.48 -4.40
N MET A 77 -0.24 -10.11 -3.12
CA MET A 77 0.78 -10.62 -2.20
C MET A 77 0.57 -12.11 -1.87
N ASP A 78 -0.67 -12.58 -1.88
CA ASP A 78 -1.08 -13.98 -1.66
C ASP A 78 -1.12 -14.82 -2.93
N ASP A 79 -0.70 -14.27 -4.07
CA ASP A 79 -0.57 -15.07 -5.29
C ASP A 79 0.57 -16.08 -5.14
N PRO A 80 0.35 -17.33 -5.60
CA PRO A 80 1.44 -18.27 -5.79
C PRO A 80 2.52 -17.65 -6.68
N LEU A 81 3.77 -17.73 -6.24
CA LEU A 81 4.90 -17.30 -7.05
C LEU A 81 5.06 -18.24 -8.25
N PRO A 82 5.54 -17.75 -9.41
CA PRO A 82 5.83 -18.60 -10.54
C PRO A 82 6.78 -19.74 -10.16
N GLY A 83 6.39 -20.98 -10.46
CA GLY A 83 7.16 -22.18 -10.12
C GLY A 83 7.07 -22.63 -8.66
N ALA A 84 6.19 -22.02 -7.85
CA ALA A 84 5.97 -22.43 -6.46
C ALA A 84 5.46 -23.89 -6.38
N PRO A 85 6.17 -24.80 -5.66
CA PRO A 85 5.71 -26.17 -5.47
C PRO A 85 4.31 -26.20 -4.86
N ASN A 86 3.39 -26.91 -5.52
CA ASN A 86 1.98 -27.05 -5.11
C ASN A 86 1.23 -25.71 -4.91
N GLY A 87 1.78 -24.59 -5.40
CA GLY A 87 1.19 -23.26 -5.26
C GLY A 87 1.26 -22.65 -3.86
N TYR A 88 2.03 -23.22 -2.93
CA TYR A 88 2.04 -22.75 -1.54
C TYR A 88 2.96 -21.55 -1.26
N ALA A 89 4.02 -21.36 -2.04
CA ALA A 89 4.90 -20.21 -1.89
C ALA A 89 4.31 -18.96 -2.56
N THR A 90 4.17 -17.87 -1.81
CA THR A 90 3.58 -16.60 -2.22
C THR A 90 4.51 -15.44 -1.88
N GLY A 91 4.11 -14.20 -2.21
CA GLY A 91 4.78 -13.00 -1.68
C GLY A 91 4.67 -12.84 -0.16
N MET A 92 3.81 -13.62 0.49
CA MET A 92 3.65 -13.67 1.95
C MET A 92 4.49 -14.77 2.60
N GLY A 93 5.21 -15.60 1.84
CA GLY A 93 6.04 -16.68 2.39
C GLY A 93 5.62 -18.06 1.88
N GLY A 94 6.04 -19.11 2.58
CA GLY A 94 5.85 -20.49 2.16
C GLY A 94 6.12 -21.49 3.29
N PRO A 95 5.85 -22.78 3.08
CA PRO A 95 5.99 -23.80 4.13
C PRO A 95 7.40 -23.87 4.72
N ASP A 96 8.44 -23.64 3.90
CA ASP A 96 9.84 -23.76 4.32
C ASP A 96 10.35 -22.57 5.15
N ILE A 97 9.75 -21.39 4.98
CA ILE A 97 10.20 -20.13 5.61
C ILE A 97 9.16 -19.50 6.53
N GLY A 98 8.00 -20.14 6.67
CA GLY A 98 6.82 -19.57 7.33
C GLY A 98 6.13 -18.49 6.50
N TYR A 99 5.07 -17.92 7.07
CA TYR A 99 4.24 -16.91 6.43
C TYR A 99 4.18 -15.62 7.24
N ALA A 100 4.09 -14.51 6.51
CA ALA A 100 3.54 -13.27 7.03
C ALA A 100 2.02 -13.44 7.18
N VAL A 101 1.50 -13.08 8.35
CA VAL A 101 0.09 -13.21 8.71
C VAL A 101 -0.50 -11.83 8.89
N MET A 102 -1.47 -11.49 8.05
CA MET A 102 -2.17 -10.21 8.11
C MET A 102 -3.17 -10.18 9.27
N PRO A 103 -3.44 -9.00 9.86
CA PRO A 103 -4.57 -8.87 10.78
C PRO A 103 -5.89 -9.28 10.10
N PRO A 104 -6.83 -9.92 10.82
CA PRO A 104 -8.15 -10.22 10.29
C PRO A 104 -8.83 -8.96 9.71
N GLY A 105 -9.58 -9.14 8.62
CA GLY A 105 -10.27 -8.03 7.94
C GLY A 105 -9.36 -7.10 7.13
N THR A 106 -8.06 -7.41 7.00
CA THR A 106 -7.18 -6.65 6.12
C THR A 106 -7.65 -6.76 4.68
N GLN A 107 -7.71 -5.61 4.00
CA GLN A 107 -8.04 -5.58 2.59
C GLN A 107 -7.02 -6.38 1.76
N GLN A 108 -7.48 -6.95 0.66
CA GLN A 108 -6.61 -7.67 -0.27
C GLN A 108 -5.45 -6.78 -0.73
N MET A 109 -4.22 -7.25 -0.48
CA MET A 109 -3.01 -6.50 -0.76
C MET A 109 -2.34 -6.92 -2.05
N TRP A 110 -1.77 -5.93 -2.72
CA TRP A 110 -0.86 -6.08 -3.83
C TRP A 110 0.52 -5.55 -3.46
N GLN A 111 1.50 -5.84 -4.32
CA GLN A 111 2.85 -5.35 -4.10
C GLN A 111 2.90 -3.81 -4.16
N ASN A 112 2.15 -3.20 -5.07
CA ASN A 112 2.02 -1.75 -5.20
C ASN A 112 0.62 -1.31 -4.76
N GLU A 113 0.56 -0.36 -3.83
CA GLU A 113 -0.68 0.27 -3.39
C GLU A 113 -0.64 1.76 -3.69
N TYR A 114 -1.64 2.26 -4.41
CA TYR A 114 -1.70 3.65 -4.86
C TYR A 114 -2.71 4.44 -4.07
N PHE A 115 -2.27 5.60 -3.61
CA PHE A 115 -3.09 6.54 -2.84
C PHE A 115 -3.17 7.87 -3.55
N TYR A 116 -4.28 8.58 -3.34
CA TYR A 116 -4.42 9.98 -3.71
C TYR A 116 -4.47 10.82 -2.43
N VAL A 117 -3.59 11.81 -2.36
CA VAL A 117 -3.51 12.77 -1.25
C VAL A 117 -3.98 14.12 -1.76
N ASP A 118 -4.79 14.81 -0.94
CA ASP A 118 -5.14 16.21 -1.12
C ASP A 118 -5.10 16.88 0.26
N GLY A 119 -3.96 17.51 0.57
CA GLY A 119 -3.66 18.04 1.89
C GLY A 119 -2.36 17.45 2.44
N THR A 120 -2.36 17.04 3.71
CA THR A 120 -1.18 16.52 4.41
C THR A 120 -1.51 15.29 5.24
N VAL A 121 -0.64 14.28 5.21
CA VAL A 121 -0.76 13.08 6.06
C VAL A 121 0.60 12.46 6.32
N THR A 122 0.78 11.83 7.49
CA THR A 122 1.99 11.09 7.83
C THR A 122 1.72 9.59 7.76
N LEU A 123 2.49 8.87 6.95
CA LEU A 123 2.54 7.41 6.94
C LEU A 123 3.67 6.95 7.86
N THR A 124 3.34 6.07 8.82
CA THR A 124 4.33 5.45 9.71
C THR A 124 4.36 3.95 9.51
N GLN A 125 5.55 3.37 9.37
CA GLN A 125 5.76 1.94 9.36
C GLN A 125 5.71 1.39 10.79
N ASN A 126 4.94 0.32 11.00
CA ASN A 126 4.76 -0.31 12.31
C ASN A 126 5.34 -1.73 12.34
N GLU A 127 6.45 -1.96 11.67
CA GLU A 127 7.10 -3.29 11.59
C GLU A 127 7.23 -3.93 12.97
N ARG A 128 6.63 -5.12 13.09
CA ARG A 128 6.58 -5.92 14.31
C ARG A 128 6.06 -7.30 13.94
N GLY A 129 6.68 -8.33 14.52
CA GLY A 129 6.29 -9.73 14.34
C GLY A 129 6.85 -10.31 13.04
N CYS A 130 6.31 -9.91 11.89
CA CYS A 130 6.92 -10.17 10.58
C CYS A 130 7.75 -8.98 10.12
N ASP A 131 8.92 -9.25 9.57
CA ASP A 131 9.76 -8.21 8.97
C ASP A 131 9.13 -7.74 7.66
N TYR A 132 9.00 -6.43 7.51
CA TYR A 132 8.61 -5.79 6.26
C TYR A 132 9.16 -4.37 6.16
N GLY A 133 9.29 -3.90 4.93
CA GLY A 133 9.61 -2.52 4.59
C GLY A 133 8.57 -1.92 3.66
N LEU A 134 8.60 -0.60 3.56
CA LEU A 134 7.81 0.20 2.64
C LEU A 134 8.72 1.12 1.82
N THR A 135 8.51 1.14 0.51
CA THR A 135 9.07 2.20 -0.34
C THR A 135 7.94 3.14 -0.75
N VAL A 136 8.08 4.43 -0.45
CA VAL A 136 7.04 5.45 -0.66
C VAL A 136 7.56 6.57 -1.54
N PHE A 137 6.83 6.92 -2.60
CA PHE A 137 7.21 8.04 -3.47
C PHE A 137 6.03 8.63 -4.24
N PRO A 138 6.09 9.92 -4.63
CA PRO A 138 5.13 10.53 -5.54
C PRO A 138 4.98 9.73 -6.84
N SER A 139 3.76 9.68 -7.35
CA SER A 139 3.41 9.00 -8.60
C SER A 139 2.53 9.90 -9.47
N SER A 140 2.01 9.36 -10.56
CA SER A 140 1.09 10.06 -11.46
C SER A 140 -0.04 9.12 -11.86
N ARG A 141 -1.19 9.70 -12.25
CA ARG A 141 -2.30 8.89 -12.79
C ARG A 141 -1.86 7.98 -13.95
N GLN A 142 -0.98 8.46 -14.83
CA GLN A 142 -0.48 7.65 -15.95
C GLN A 142 0.33 6.44 -15.48
N ALA A 143 1.17 6.61 -14.46
CA ALA A 143 1.92 5.50 -13.88
C ALA A 143 1.01 4.47 -13.21
N VAL A 144 -0.02 4.94 -12.50
CA VAL A 144 -1.04 4.04 -11.90
C VAL A 144 -1.79 3.29 -12.99
N ASP A 145 -2.31 3.99 -14.00
CA ASP A 145 -3.07 3.40 -15.11
C ASP A 145 -2.25 2.36 -15.87
N LYS A 146 -0.96 2.64 -16.09
CA LYS A 146 -0.04 1.66 -16.70
C LYS A 146 0.11 0.41 -15.82
N ASP A 147 0.42 0.56 -14.53
CA ASP A 147 0.69 -0.56 -13.64
C ASP A 147 -0.54 -1.47 -13.45
N VAL A 148 -1.73 -0.90 -13.30
CA VAL A 148 -2.95 -1.72 -13.15
C VAL A 148 -3.32 -2.47 -14.43
N ASN A 149 -2.94 -1.94 -15.59
CA ASN A 149 -3.19 -2.56 -16.89
C ASN A 149 -2.05 -3.49 -17.36
N GLU A 150 -0.97 -3.64 -16.59
CA GLU A 150 0.04 -4.66 -16.83
C GLU A 150 -0.52 -6.03 -16.42
N GLY A 151 -0.88 -6.84 -17.42
CA GLY A 151 -1.63 -8.07 -17.23
C GLY A 151 -0.91 -9.32 -17.74
N PRO A 152 -1.62 -10.47 -17.75
CA PRO A 152 -1.00 -11.76 -18.08
C PRO A 152 -0.34 -11.84 -19.46
N ALA A 153 -0.91 -11.15 -20.46
CA ALA A 153 -0.31 -11.08 -21.79
C ALA A 153 1.05 -10.37 -21.81
N GLN A 154 1.40 -9.64 -20.74
CA GLN A 154 2.65 -8.92 -20.57
C GLN A 154 3.57 -9.57 -19.52
N GLY A 155 3.28 -10.82 -19.10
CA GLY A 155 4.10 -11.57 -18.13
C GLY A 155 3.74 -11.33 -16.66
N ALA A 156 2.66 -10.61 -16.37
CA ALA A 156 2.13 -10.50 -15.01
C ALA A 156 1.33 -11.75 -14.61
N ILE A 157 1.11 -11.96 -13.31
CA ILE A 157 0.17 -13.01 -12.85
C ILE A 157 -1.27 -12.56 -13.12
N ARG A 158 -1.53 -11.26 -12.97
CA ARG A 158 -2.87 -10.68 -13.07
C ARG A 158 -2.81 -9.17 -13.29
N TYR A 159 -3.89 -8.66 -13.87
CA TYR A 159 -4.19 -7.24 -13.87
C TYR A 159 -4.48 -6.71 -12.48
N GLY A 160 -4.03 -5.48 -12.20
CA GLY A 160 -4.36 -4.73 -11.00
C GLY A 160 -5.85 -4.45 -10.79
N LEU A 161 -6.14 -3.62 -9.80
CA LEU A 161 -7.48 -3.21 -9.42
C LEU A 161 -7.55 -1.70 -9.25
N VAL A 162 -8.54 -1.06 -9.86
CA VAL A 162 -8.94 0.31 -9.55
C VAL A 162 -10.05 0.26 -8.49
N ARG A 163 -9.87 1.03 -7.41
CA ARG A 163 -10.86 1.25 -6.34
C ARG A 163 -11.49 2.62 -6.38
N ASP A 164 -10.85 3.55 -7.08
CA ASP A 164 -11.31 4.92 -7.17
C ASP A 164 -12.65 5.03 -7.91
N THR A 165 -13.56 5.78 -7.31
CA THR A 165 -14.88 6.10 -7.88
C THR A 165 -14.89 7.45 -8.59
N GLY A 166 -13.79 8.21 -8.54
CA GLY A 166 -13.65 9.55 -9.12
C GLY A 166 -14.32 10.63 -8.30
N THR A 167 -14.92 10.29 -7.17
CA THR A 167 -15.57 11.21 -6.25
C THR A 167 -14.99 11.05 -4.85
N ASP A 168 -15.43 11.87 -3.90
CA ASP A 168 -15.02 11.73 -2.50
C ASP A 168 -15.60 10.48 -1.80
N SER A 169 -16.38 9.67 -2.53
CA SER A 169 -16.83 8.34 -2.08
C SER A 169 -15.77 7.25 -2.28
N ALA A 170 -14.59 7.60 -2.83
CA ALA A 170 -13.51 6.66 -2.99
C ALA A 170 -13.08 6.06 -1.63
N PRO A 171 -12.66 4.78 -1.59
CA PRO A 171 -12.33 4.14 -0.33
C PRO A 171 -11.22 4.87 0.42
N VAL A 172 -11.43 5.09 1.72
CA VAL A 172 -10.37 5.52 2.64
C VAL A 172 -9.54 4.27 3.00
N PRO A 173 -8.19 4.35 3.05
CA PRO A 173 -7.39 3.23 3.52
C PRO A 173 -7.81 2.81 4.93
N GLN A 174 -7.51 1.56 5.31
CA GLN A 174 -7.59 1.16 6.72
C GLN A 174 -6.52 1.90 7.53
N TYR A 175 -6.73 2.01 8.85
CA TYR A 175 -5.76 2.62 9.78
C TYR A 175 -5.45 4.10 9.54
N VAL A 176 -6.49 4.90 9.25
CA VAL A 176 -6.37 6.36 9.04
C VAL A 176 -7.05 7.13 10.17
N THR A 177 -6.39 8.17 10.66
CA THR A 177 -6.93 9.11 11.64
C THR A 177 -6.47 10.55 11.39
N ARG A 178 -7.29 11.52 11.83
CA ARG A 178 -6.91 12.94 11.89
C ARG A 178 -5.96 13.27 13.05
N SER A 179 -5.95 12.45 14.10
CA SER A 179 -5.08 12.66 15.26
C SER A 179 -3.65 12.18 14.99
N THR A 180 -2.70 12.65 15.80
CA THR A 180 -1.33 12.14 15.84
C THR A 180 -1.10 11.49 17.20
N PRO A 181 -1.46 10.22 17.38
CA PRO A 181 -1.27 9.53 18.67
C PRO A 181 0.21 9.34 18.97
N ALA A 182 0.55 9.22 20.27
CA ALA A 182 1.93 8.97 20.71
C ALA A 182 2.49 7.64 20.18
N ASP A 183 1.65 6.60 20.08
CA ASP A 183 2.00 5.35 19.40
C ASP A 183 1.11 5.18 18.15
N PRO A 184 1.66 5.39 16.94
CA PRO A 184 0.93 5.20 15.69
C PRO A 184 0.34 3.79 15.53
N ALA A 185 0.98 2.76 16.09
CA ALA A 185 0.49 1.38 15.99
C ALA A 185 -0.84 1.12 16.73
N THR A 186 -1.33 2.10 17.50
CA THR A 186 -2.62 2.02 18.21
C THR A 186 -3.82 2.51 17.38
N VAL A 187 -3.58 3.06 16.19
CA VAL A 187 -4.67 3.51 15.31
C VAL A 187 -5.56 2.30 14.95
N PRO A 188 -6.89 2.40 15.11
CA PRO A 188 -7.78 1.28 14.82
C PRO A 188 -7.87 1.01 13.31
N GLN A 189 -8.05 -0.25 12.95
CA GLN A 189 -8.22 -0.69 11.55
C GLN A 189 -9.37 0.05 10.84
N ARG A 190 -10.48 0.28 11.54
CA ARG A 190 -11.58 1.09 11.04
C ARG A 190 -11.23 2.57 11.17
N SER A 191 -10.88 3.16 10.03
CA SER A 191 -10.51 4.56 9.91
C SER A 191 -11.58 5.51 10.45
N ARG A 192 -11.12 6.63 11.01
CA ARG A 192 -11.97 7.73 11.53
C ARG A 192 -11.47 9.05 10.96
N VAL A 193 -12.12 9.53 9.89
CA VAL A 193 -11.72 10.72 9.12
C VAL A 193 -12.90 11.58 8.75
#